data_AF-A0A133XRC4-F1
#
_entry.id   AF-A0A133XRC4-F1
#
_cell.length_a   1.000
_cell.length_b   1.000
_cell.length_c   1.000
_cell.angle_alpha   90.00
_cell.angle_beta   90.00
_cell.angle_gamma   90.00
#
_symmetry.space_group_name_H-M   'P 1'
#
loop_
_entity.id
_entity.type
_entity.pdbx_description
1 polymer ?
#
loop_
_entity_poly.entity_id
_entity_poly.type
_entity_poly.pdbx_seq_one_letter_code
_entity_poly.pdbx_strand_id
1 'polypeptide(L)'
;MILYLFPKLKRILFLLSLGLFISFSFSPFVYSQNDSSEVHVGAERSDLLLPLIKGKRIAIIGNQTSTVGNGELLPEFLLRQGVNVVKLFSPEHGFRGDEDAGASVLSSIDKVTGLPIISLYGNKKKPSSADLHDVDVLLFDLQDVGTRFYTYISTMHYAMEAAAEHDVPFIVLDRPNPNDFVAGPILEMDCQSFIGMHPIPLLHGLTVGELALMINGERWLKVKGGSCNLVVIPIEGWRHGDYYSLPVPPSPNLRSNDAIRLYPSLRLFEATILSVGRGTENPFTMLGYPDKRWGKYSFKPLSRKGAYNPKHNKKVCYGEDFSVALPQGGFDLSIFIRYHYLAKSLGYSLVDRRRTFELLIGNKKTLLDIEQGKSVASIEESWKTGLDSYKKLRAKYIIYEEK
;
A
#
# COMPACT_ATOMS: atom_id res chain seq x y z
N MET A 1 40.92 7.71 90.46
CA MET A 1 39.97 6.59 90.42
C MET A 1 40.18 5.84 89.10
N ILE A 2 40.84 4.66 89.13
CA ILE A 2 40.81 3.54 88.14
C ILE A 2 41.02 3.93 86.63
N LEU A 3 42.17 3.71 85.95
CA LEU A 3 42.84 2.44 85.49
C LEU A 3 41.99 1.64 84.47
N TYR A 4 42.44 1.08 83.33
CA TYR A 4 43.75 0.75 82.71
C TYR A 4 43.69 0.95 81.14
N LEU A 5 44.63 0.52 80.27
CA LEU A 5 46.07 0.84 80.12
C LEU A 5 46.64 0.18 78.82
N PHE A 6 47.08 0.99 77.82
CA PHE A 6 47.83 0.62 76.58
C PHE A 6 47.18 -0.29 75.48
N PRO A 7 47.69 -0.25 74.22
CA PRO A 7 47.22 -1.05 73.07
C PRO A 7 48.19 -2.19 72.66
N LYS A 8 47.69 -3.20 71.91
CA LYS A 8 48.47 -4.04 70.96
C LYS A 8 47.59 -5.02 70.15
N LEU A 9 48.23 -5.67 69.17
CA LEU A 9 47.78 -6.84 68.38
C LEU A 9 46.51 -6.69 67.49
N LYS A 10 46.76 -6.40 66.21
CA LYS A 10 46.45 -7.32 65.10
C LYS A 10 47.31 -7.01 63.86
N ARG A 11 48.44 -7.71 63.73
CA ARG A 11 49.12 -7.95 62.43
C ARG A 11 48.45 -9.17 61.75
N ILE A 12 48.75 -9.40 60.47
CA ILE A 12 48.43 -10.62 59.69
C ILE A 12 46.90 -10.84 59.53
N LEU A 13 46.26 -10.47 58.42
CA LEU A 13 46.47 -11.01 57.07
C LEU A 13 46.36 -9.90 56.01
N PHE A 14 47.45 -9.66 55.28
CA PHE A 14 47.43 -9.06 53.95
C PHE A 14 47.64 -10.21 52.95
N LEU A 15 47.04 -10.13 51.75
CA LEU A 15 46.95 -11.21 50.75
C LEU A 15 45.99 -12.37 51.13
N LEU A 16 44.77 -12.33 50.58
CA LEU A 16 44.05 -13.45 49.90
C LEU A 16 42.53 -13.18 49.84
N SER A 17 42.13 -12.27 48.95
CA SER A 17 40.76 -12.16 48.47
C SER A 17 40.79 -11.91 46.95
N LEU A 18 41.00 -12.98 46.19
CA LEU A 18 40.94 -13.00 44.73
C LEU A 18 39.46 -12.88 44.30
N GLY A 19 38.89 -11.69 44.47
CA GLY A 19 37.51 -11.37 44.07
C GLY A 19 37.40 -11.42 42.55
N LEU A 20 36.43 -12.20 42.05
CA LEU A 20 36.18 -12.40 40.62
C LEU A 20 36.15 -11.07 39.86
N PHE A 21 37.06 -10.93 38.90
CA PHE A 21 36.81 -10.08 37.74
C PHE A 21 35.65 -10.71 36.96
N ILE A 22 34.43 -10.23 37.18
CA ILE A 22 33.30 -10.54 36.30
C ILE A 22 33.56 -9.78 35.00
N SER A 23 34.27 -10.42 34.09
CA SER A 23 34.35 -9.99 32.69
C SER A 23 32.95 -10.09 32.11
N PHE A 24 32.20 -8.98 32.17
CA PHE A 24 31.02 -8.78 31.34
C PHE A 24 31.47 -8.77 29.89
N SER A 25 31.49 -9.97 29.29
CA SER A 25 31.53 -10.13 27.85
C SER A 25 30.30 -9.43 27.29
N PHE A 26 30.47 -8.18 26.87
CA PHE A 26 29.62 -7.56 25.88
C PHE A 26 29.80 -8.36 24.59
N SER A 27 29.10 -9.50 24.52
CA SER A 27 28.65 -10.04 23.24
C SER A 27 27.93 -8.88 22.57
N PRO A 28 28.43 -8.31 21.45
CA PRO A 28 27.64 -7.38 20.70
C PRO A 28 26.34 -8.12 20.37
N PHE A 29 25.20 -7.49 20.62
CA PHE A 29 23.94 -8.00 20.11
C PHE A 29 23.99 -7.75 18.60
N VAL A 30 24.65 -8.69 17.90
CA VAL A 30 24.63 -8.76 16.45
C VAL A 30 23.17 -8.96 16.13
N TYR A 31 22.51 -7.86 15.76
CA TYR A 31 21.36 -7.95 14.88
C TYR A 31 21.85 -8.80 13.72
N SER A 32 21.39 -10.06 13.67
CA SER A 32 21.40 -10.76 12.41
C SER A 32 20.69 -9.81 11.46
N GLN A 33 21.39 -9.40 10.41
CA GLN A 33 20.67 -9.20 9.17
C GLN A 33 19.97 -10.53 8.96
N ASN A 34 18.63 -10.53 8.93
CA ASN A 34 17.95 -11.70 8.40
C ASN A 34 18.55 -11.91 7.01
N ASP A 35 18.93 -13.14 6.69
CA ASP A 35 18.89 -13.57 5.31
C ASP A 35 17.43 -13.42 4.86
N SER A 36 17.11 -12.23 4.33
CA SER A 36 15.91 -12.03 3.55
C SER A 36 16.12 -12.87 2.30
N SER A 37 15.57 -14.08 2.31
CA SER A 37 15.43 -14.92 1.12
C SER A 37 15.00 -14.05 -0.05
N GLU A 38 15.74 -14.14 -1.16
CA GLU A 38 15.52 -13.28 -2.32
C GLU A 38 14.07 -13.40 -2.77
N VAL A 39 13.35 -12.27 -2.75
CA VAL A 39 11.89 -12.26 -2.91
C VAL A 39 11.57 -12.29 -4.40
N HIS A 40 11.32 -13.48 -4.94
CA HIS A 40 10.96 -13.64 -6.35
C HIS A 40 9.44 -13.49 -6.52
N VAL A 41 9.02 -12.45 -7.24
CA VAL A 41 7.59 -12.17 -7.48
C VAL A 41 6.98 -13.16 -8.47
N GLY A 42 5.64 -13.25 -8.53
CA GLY A 42 4.94 -14.17 -9.43
C GLY A 42 5.25 -13.96 -10.92
N ALA A 43 5.79 -12.79 -11.30
CA ALA A 43 6.26 -12.49 -12.65
C ALA A 43 7.64 -13.09 -12.99
N GLU A 44 8.43 -13.46 -11.97
CA GLU A 44 9.75 -14.10 -12.11
C GLU A 44 9.65 -15.64 -12.07
N ARG A 45 8.56 -16.16 -11.48
CA ARG A 45 8.15 -17.57 -11.45
C ARG A 45 7.70 -18.10 -12.82
N SER A 46 8.58 -17.94 -13.80
CA SER A 46 8.45 -18.39 -15.18
C SER A 46 8.32 -19.90 -15.33
N ASP A 47 8.82 -20.67 -14.36
CA ASP A 47 8.62 -22.11 -14.20
C ASP A 47 7.15 -22.48 -14.01
N LEU A 48 6.39 -21.67 -13.27
CA LEU A 48 4.95 -21.83 -13.06
C LEU A 48 4.12 -21.17 -14.17
N LEU A 49 4.56 -19.98 -14.62
CA LEU A 49 3.79 -19.16 -15.56
C LEU A 49 3.84 -19.68 -17.01
N LEU A 50 5.02 -19.97 -17.56
CA LEU A 50 5.18 -20.29 -18.99
C LEU A 50 4.37 -21.53 -19.44
N PRO A 51 4.25 -22.62 -18.64
CA PRO A 51 3.39 -23.76 -19.00
C PRO A 51 1.91 -23.40 -19.20
N LEU A 52 1.40 -22.39 -18.49
CA LEU A 52 -0.01 -21.98 -18.55
C LEU A 52 -0.33 -21.11 -19.76
N ILE A 53 0.64 -20.34 -20.25
CA ILE A 53 0.47 -19.34 -21.33
C ILE A 53 1.07 -19.76 -22.69
N LYS A 54 1.79 -20.87 -22.76
CA LYS A 54 2.41 -21.36 -23.99
C LYS A 54 1.39 -21.57 -25.12
N GLY A 55 1.62 -20.93 -26.26
CA GLY A 55 0.78 -21.04 -27.46
C GLY A 55 -0.56 -20.30 -27.39
N LYS A 56 -0.80 -19.50 -26.35
CA LYS A 56 -2.03 -18.72 -26.15
C LYS A 56 -1.80 -17.24 -26.48
N ARG A 57 -2.86 -16.52 -26.86
CA ARG A 57 -2.88 -15.05 -27.04
C ARG A 57 -3.04 -14.36 -25.69
N ILE A 58 -2.04 -13.60 -25.27
CA ILE A 58 -1.94 -13.05 -23.91
C ILE A 58 -2.24 -11.56 -23.90
N ALA A 59 -3.11 -11.12 -22.99
CA ALA A 59 -3.24 -9.72 -22.63
C ALA A 59 -2.69 -9.48 -21.22
N ILE A 60 -2.07 -8.32 -20.99
CA ILE A 60 -1.41 -8.00 -19.72
C ILE A 60 -2.01 -6.71 -19.14
N ILE A 61 -2.61 -6.79 -17.95
CA ILE A 61 -2.93 -5.62 -17.12
C ILE A 61 -1.68 -5.30 -16.30
N GLY A 62 -1.07 -4.15 -16.57
CA GLY A 62 0.22 -3.78 -16.00
C GLY A 62 0.55 -2.29 -16.15
N ASN A 63 1.71 -1.91 -15.64
CA ASN A 63 2.29 -0.57 -15.78
C ASN A 63 3.82 -0.63 -15.59
N GLN A 64 4.46 0.50 -15.23
CA GLN A 64 5.90 0.57 -14.99
C GLN A 64 6.41 -0.33 -13.84
N THR A 65 5.52 -0.82 -12.98
CA THR A 65 5.86 -1.76 -11.89
C THR A 65 5.81 -3.23 -12.30
N SER A 66 5.37 -3.54 -13.52
CA SER A 66 5.32 -4.89 -14.07
C SER A 66 6.71 -5.39 -14.50
N THR A 67 7.70 -5.26 -13.62
CA THR A 67 9.11 -5.64 -13.86
C THR A 67 9.38 -7.10 -13.49
N VAL A 68 10.31 -7.69 -14.21
CA VAL A 68 10.87 -9.04 -13.99
C VAL A 68 12.39 -8.92 -13.81
N GLY A 69 12.95 -9.55 -12.77
CA GLY A 69 14.39 -9.62 -12.53
C GLY A 69 15.05 -8.26 -12.43
N ASN A 70 16.00 -8.01 -13.33
CA ASN A 70 16.80 -6.79 -13.38
C ASN A 70 16.07 -5.53 -13.90
N GLY A 71 14.74 -5.57 -14.03
CA GLY A 71 13.91 -4.42 -14.41
C GLY A 71 13.37 -4.42 -15.84
N GLU A 72 13.53 -5.51 -16.60
CA GLU A 72 12.82 -5.71 -17.87
C GLU A 72 11.30 -5.74 -17.62
N LEU A 73 10.49 -5.10 -18.46
CA LEU A 73 9.03 -5.19 -18.27
C LEU A 73 8.49 -6.54 -18.78
N LEU A 74 7.49 -7.06 -18.08
CA LEU A 74 6.84 -8.35 -18.36
C LEU A 74 6.47 -8.57 -19.85
N PRO A 75 5.95 -7.59 -20.62
CA PRO A 75 5.68 -7.80 -22.05
C PRO A 75 6.95 -8.06 -22.87
N GLU A 76 8.05 -7.38 -22.55
CA GLU A 76 9.35 -7.52 -23.23
C GLU A 76 9.96 -8.89 -22.89
N PHE A 77 9.94 -9.26 -21.61
CA PHE A 77 10.31 -10.60 -21.13
C PHE A 77 9.52 -11.70 -21.85
N LEU A 78 8.18 -11.61 -21.87
CA LEU A 78 7.32 -12.65 -22.45
C LEU A 78 7.46 -12.76 -23.97
N LEU A 79 7.56 -11.64 -24.70
CA LEU A 79 7.88 -11.65 -26.13
C LEU A 79 9.25 -12.30 -26.39
N ARG A 80 10.24 -12.06 -25.54
CA ARG A 80 11.58 -12.68 -25.60
C ARG A 80 11.56 -14.19 -25.28
N GLN A 81 10.56 -14.69 -24.52
CA GLN A 81 10.28 -16.11 -24.36
C GLN A 81 9.43 -16.72 -25.51
N GLY A 82 9.10 -15.94 -26.56
CA GLY A 82 8.28 -16.39 -27.67
C GLY A 82 6.78 -16.53 -27.34
N VAL A 83 6.30 -15.86 -26.29
CA VAL A 83 4.88 -15.82 -25.94
C VAL A 83 4.16 -14.79 -26.81
N ASN A 84 2.99 -15.17 -27.32
CA ASN A 84 2.15 -14.32 -28.16
C ASN A 84 1.36 -13.30 -27.31
N VAL A 85 2.05 -12.26 -26.83
CA VAL A 85 1.38 -11.11 -26.21
C VAL A 85 0.70 -10.30 -27.31
N VAL A 86 -0.62 -10.07 -27.19
CA VAL A 86 -1.43 -9.39 -28.22
C VAL A 86 -1.83 -7.97 -27.84
N LYS A 87 -1.87 -7.63 -26.54
CA LYS A 87 -2.20 -6.27 -26.06
C LYS A 87 -1.83 -6.03 -24.61
N LEU A 88 -1.78 -4.74 -24.25
CA LEU A 88 -1.58 -4.25 -22.90
C LEU A 88 -2.84 -3.51 -22.43
N PHE A 89 -3.17 -3.64 -21.15
CA PHE A 89 -4.18 -2.87 -20.47
C PHE A 89 -3.51 -2.04 -19.37
N SER A 90 -3.80 -0.73 -19.34
CA SER A 90 -3.23 0.18 -18.34
C SER A 90 -4.28 0.65 -17.34
N PRO A 91 -3.98 0.68 -16.03
CA PRO A 91 -4.77 1.40 -15.03
C PRO A 91 -4.47 2.92 -15.13
N GLU A 92 -4.66 3.64 -14.01
CA GLU A 92 -4.15 5.01 -13.81
C GLU A 92 -2.63 5.11 -14.09
N HIS A 93 -2.15 6.29 -14.49
CA HIS A 93 -0.76 6.63 -14.82
C HIS A 93 -0.15 6.11 -16.13
N GLY A 94 -0.86 5.30 -16.91
CA GLY A 94 -0.37 4.82 -18.20
C GLY A 94 0.66 3.68 -18.08
N PHE A 95 0.84 2.89 -19.14
CA PHE A 95 1.64 1.64 -19.03
C PHE A 95 3.12 1.87 -18.71
N ARG A 96 3.70 3.02 -19.10
CA ARG A 96 5.09 3.40 -18.77
C ARG A 96 5.20 4.38 -17.58
N GLY A 97 4.10 4.64 -16.86
CA GLY A 97 4.08 5.51 -15.67
C GLY A 97 4.24 7.01 -15.94
N ASP A 98 4.04 7.44 -17.19
CA ASP A 98 4.29 8.81 -17.63
C ASP A 98 3.15 9.81 -17.30
N GLU A 99 1.93 9.33 -17.04
CA GLU A 99 0.69 10.14 -16.98
C GLU A 99 0.27 10.51 -15.54
N ASP A 100 -0.49 11.61 -15.38
CA ASP A 100 -0.92 12.09 -14.06
C ASP A 100 -2.03 11.27 -13.39
N ALA A 101 -2.19 11.50 -12.08
CA ALA A 101 -3.41 11.11 -11.37
C ALA A 101 -4.62 11.86 -11.94
N GLY A 102 -5.71 11.16 -12.21
CA GLY A 102 -6.94 11.75 -12.78
C GLY A 102 -6.88 12.15 -14.26
N ALA A 103 -5.77 11.95 -14.97
CA ALA A 103 -5.68 12.25 -16.40
C ALA A 103 -6.46 11.24 -17.25
N SER A 104 -6.99 11.69 -18.40
CA SER A 104 -7.59 10.80 -19.39
C SER A 104 -6.52 10.08 -20.21
N VAL A 105 -5.93 9.03 -19.63
CA VAL A 105 -5.04 8.11 -20.35
C VAL A 105 -5.81 7.56 -21.57
N LEU A 106 -5.30 7.83 -22.77
CA LEU A 106 -5.88 7.36 -24.03
C LEU A 106 -5.27 6.01 -24.45
N SER A 107 -6.03 5.23 -25.22
CA SER A 107 -5.47 4.06 -25.91
C SER A 107 -4.38 4.50 -26.90
N SER A 108 -3.30 3.73 -27.00
CA SER A 108 -2.07 4.09 -27.70
C SER A 108 -1.32 2.85 -28.17
N ILE A 109 -0.11 3.00 -28.73
CA ILE A 109 0.79 1.89 -29.07
C ILE A 109 2.04 2.02 -28.19
N ASP A 110 2.47 0.91 -27.58
CA ASP A 110 3.74 0.84 -26.86
C ASP A 110 4.91 0.92 -27.84
N LYS A 111 5.82 1.88 -27.63
CA LYS A 111 6.89 2.19 -28.60
C LYS A 111 8.04 1.18 -28.63
N VAL A 112 8.14 0.29 -27.65
CA VAL A 112 9.20 -0.73 -27.57
C VAL A 112 8.73 -2.05 -28.17
N THR A 113 7.52 -2.47 -27.80
CA THR A 113 6.95 -3.78 -28.18
C THR A 113 6.03 -3.72 -29.40
N GLY A 114 5.56 -2.54 -29.80
CA GLY A 114 4.55 -2.36 -30.85
C GLY A 114 3.13 -2.76 -30.44
N LEU A 115 2.92 -3.16 -29.18
CA LEU A 115 1.62 -3.66 -28.69
C LEU A 115 0.60 -2.52 -28.51
N PRO A 116 -0.69 -2.76 -28.79
CA PRO A 116 -1.74 -1.81 -28.46
C PRO A 116 -1.94 -1.73 -26.94
N ILE A 117 -1.93 -0.52 -26.40
CA ILE A 117 -2.26 -0.19 -25.02
C ILE A 117 -3.73 0.27 -24.97
N ILE A 118 -4.53 -0.35 -24.13
CA ILE A 118 -5.93 -0.01 -23.89
C ILE A 118 -6.07 0.57 -22.47
N SER A 119 -6.66 1.76 -22.36
CA SER A 119 -6.90 2.41 -21.07
C SER A 119 -8.07 1.75 -20.32
N LEU A 120 -7.83 1.43 -19.05
CA LEU A 120 -8.82 1.04 -18.03
C LEU A 120 -8.98 2.15 -16.98
N TYR A 121 -8.83 3.42 -17.39
CA TYR A 121 -9.07 4.59 -16.55
C TYR A 121 -10.17 5.54 -17.09
N GLY A 122 -10.67 6.41 -16.22
CA GLY A 122 -11.71 7.40 -16.56
C GLY A 122 -13.06 6.75 -16.87
N ASN A 123 -13.52 6.86 -18.12
CA ASN A 123 -14.84 6.39 -18.55
C ASN A 123 -14.89 4.87 -18.83
N LYS A 124 -13.73 4.23 -19.03
CA LYS A 124 -13.60 2.78 -19.25
C LYS A 124 -12.75 2.21 -18.12
N LYS A 125 -13.32 1.36 -17.28
CA LYS A 125 -12.64 0.76 -16.10
C LYS A 125 -12.60 -0.77 -16.12
N LYS A 126 -13.15 -1.36 -17.18
CA LYS A 126 -13.38 -2.78 -17.38
C LYS A 126 -13.07 -3.11 -18.84
N PRO A 127 -12.33 -4.19 -19.15
CA PRO A 127 -12.23 -4.70 -20.51
C PRO A 127 -13.62 -5.02 -21.05
N SER A 128 -13.90 -4.68 -22.30
CA SER A 128 -15.13 -5.05 -23.00
C SER A 128 -14.93 -6.32 -23.82
N SER A 129 -16.02 -6.94 -24.24
CA SER A 129 -16.02 -8.08 -25.17
C SER A 129 -15.14 -7.85 -26.40
N ALA A 130 -15.16 -6.64 -26.98
CA ALA A 130 -14.32 -6.27 -28.12
C ALA A 130 -12.82 -6.20 -27.79
N ASP A 131 -12.45 -5.90 -26.54
CA ASP A 131 -11.05 -5.90 -26.12
C ASP A 131 -10.51 -7.31 -25.85
N LEU A 132 -11.40 -8.29 -25.60
CA LEU A 132 -11.05 -9.66 -25.20
C LEU A 132 -11.34 -10.74 -26.27
N HIS A 133 -11.98 -10.40 -27.39
CA HIS A 133 -12.34 -11.36 -28.46
C HIS A 133 -11.15 -12.17 -29.03
N ASP A 134 -9.95 -11.63 -28.90
CA ASP A 134 -8.68 -12.12 -29.37
C ASP A 134 -7.71 -12.52 -28.23
N VAL A 135 -8.22 -12.66 -27.00
CA VAL A 135 -7.44 -12.94 -25.78
C VAL A 135 -7.80 -14.31 -25.22
N ASP A 136 -6.80 -15.19 -25.06
CA ASP A 136 -6.95 -16.53 -24.52
C ASP A 136 -6.58 -16.64 -23.03
N VAL A 137 -5.85 -15.65 -22.49
CA VAL A 137 -5.54 -15.48 -21.06
C VAL A 137 -5.34 -13.99 -20.76
N LEU A 138 -5.87 -13.55 -19.61
CA LEU A 138 -5.66 -12.20 -19.08
C LEU A 138 -4.73 -12.27 -17.86
N LEU A 139 -3.51 -11.76 -18.00
CA LEU A 139 -2.56 -11.61 -16.89
C LEU A 139 -2.82 -10.31 -16.13
N PHE A 140 -2.65 -10.33 -14.82
CA PHE A 140 -2.63 -9.16 -13.95
C PHE A 140 -1.30 -9.11 -13.19
N ASP A 141 -0.53 -8.05 -13.41
CA ASP A 141 0.78 -7.85 -12.79
C ASP A 141 0.97 -6.37 -12.41
N LEU A 142 0.53 -5.99 -11.21
CA LEU A 142 0.59 -4.61 -10.70
C LEU A 142 1.03 -4.59 -9.24
N GLN A 143 2.01 -3.76 -8.92
CA GLN A 143 2.42 -3.52 -7.54
C GLN A 143 1.44 -2.58 -6.83
N ASP A 144 0.67 -3.13 -5.89
CA ASP A 144 -0.20 -2.36 -4.99
C ASP A 144 0.58 -1.83 -3.76
N VAL A 145 -0.09 -1.08 -2.89
CA VAL A 145 0.45 -0.52 -1.64
C VAL A 145 -0.37 -0.89 -0.39
N GLY A 146 -1.19 -1.93 -0.46
CA GLY A 146 -1.87 -2.57 0.69
C GLY A 146 -3.08 -1.82 1.23
N THR A 147 -3.56 -0.81 0.51
CA THR A 147 -4.55 0.14 1.01
C THR A 147 -5.77 0.18 0.10
N ARG A 148 -6.96 -0.05 0.66
CA ARG A 148 -8.24 -0.24 -0.07
C ARG A 148 -8.57 0.84 -1.12
N PHE A 149 -8.11 2.07 -0.91
CA PHE A 149 -8.35 3.18 -1.84
C PHE A 149 -7.34 3.27 -3.01
N TYR A 150 -6.32 2.42 -3.04
CA TYR A 150 -5.45 2.28 -4.20
C TYR A 150 -6.21 1.51 -5.28
N THR A 151 -6.19 2.01 -6.52
CA THR A 151 -7.21 1.65 -7.51
C THR A 151 -6.90 0.34 -8.24
N TYR A 152 -5.70 -0.23 -8.09
CA TYR A 152 -5.27 -1.42 -8.83
C TYR A 152 -6.08 -2.67 -8.43
N ILE A 153 -6.39 -2.87 -7.15
CA ILE A 153 -7.32 -3.93 -6.71
C ILE A 153 -8.77 -3.74 -7.21
N SER A 154 -9.17 -2.50 -7.52
CA SER A 154 -10.48 -2.19 -8.12
C SER A 154 -10.50 -2.42 -9.63
N THR A 155 -9.38 -2.17 -10.32
CA THR A 155 -9.15 -2.60 -11.71
C THR A 155 -9.11 -4.12 -11.81
N MET A 156 -8.44 -4.80 -10.87
CA MET A 156 -8.39 -6.27 -10.79
C MET A 156 -9.78 -6.88 -10.71
N HIS A 157 -10.63 -6.37 -9.81
CA HIS A 157 -12.01 -6.82 -9.66
C HIS A 157 -12.83 -6.68 -10.97
N TYR A 158 -12.78 -5.53 -11.64
CA TYR A 158 -13.49 -5.37 -12.93
C TYR A 158 -12.91 -6.26 -14.03
N ALA A 159 -11.60 -6.50 -14.04
CA ALA A 159 -10.97 -7.41 -14.99
C ALA A 159 -11.34 -8.87 -14.73
N MET A 160 -11.44 -9.30 -13.47
CA MET A 160 -11.97 -10.61 -13.08
C MET A 160 -13.44 -10.78 -13.51
N GLU A 161 -14.27 -9.73 -13.38
CA GLU A 161 -15.64 -9.77 -13.93
C GLU A 161 -15.64 -9.95 -15.46
N ALA A 162 -14.84 -9.16 -16.19
CA ALA A 162 -14.78 -9.24 -17.66
C ALA A 162 -14.22 -10.59 -18.15
N ALA A 163 -13.27 -11.17 -17.39
CA ALA A 163 -12.74 -12.50 -17.65
C ALA A 163 -13.83 -13.58 -17.46
N ALA A 164 -14.63 -13.49 -16.39
CA ALA A 164 -15.77 -14.39 -16.17
C ALA A 164 -16.93 -14.21 -17.16
N GLU A 165 -17.16 -12.99 -17.66
CA GLU A 165 -18.19 -12.68 -18.67
C GLU A 165 -17.87 -13.23 -20.06
N HIS A 166 -16.60 -13.60 -20.31
CA HIS A 166 -16.09 -14.04 -21.61
C HIS A 166 -15.30 -15.36 -21.54
N ASP A 167 -15.45 -16.13 -20.46
CA ASP A 167 -14.79 -17.42 -20.20
C ASP A 167 -13.24 -17.39 -20.34
N VAL A 168 -12.62 -16.22 -20.18
CA VAL A 168 -11.16 -16.04 -20.26
C VAL A 168 -10.51 -16.42 -18.92
N PRO A 169 -9.49 -17.30 -18.89
CA PRO A 169 -8.67 -17.52 -17.71
C PRO A 169 -7.97 -16.24 -17.24
N PHE A 170 -8.06 -15.96 -15.94
CA PHE A 170 -7.42 -14.82 -15.28
C PHE A 170 -6.26 -15.31 -14.41
N ILE A 171 -5.06 -14.79 -14.61
CA ILE A 171 -3.88 -15.17 -13.84
C ILE A 171 -3.30 -13.94 -13.15
N VAL A 172 -3.24 -13.96 -11.82
CA VAL A 172 -2.54 -12.94 -11.03
C VAL A 172 -1.09 -13.36 -10.86
N LEU A 173 -0.16 -12.49 -11.22
CA LEU A 173 1.26 -12.60 -10.89
C LEU A 173 1.45 -11.83 -9.59
N ASP A 174 1.61 -12.56 -8.49
CA ASP A 174 1.47 -11.95 -7.16
C ASP A 174 2.71 -11.16 -6.73
N ARG A 175 2.48 -10.11 -5.92
CA ARG A 175 3.52 -9.17 -5.47
C ARG A 175 3.37 -8.81 -3.99
N PRO A 176 4.48 -8.66 -3.24
CA PRO A 176 4.45 -8.35 -1.81
C PRO A 176 3.66 -7.09 -1.47
N ASN A 177 3.08 -7.08 -0.28
CA ASN A 177 2.35 -5.94 0.26
C ASN A 177 3.26 -5.07 1.16
N PRO A 178 3.60 -3.82 0.79
CA PRO A 178 4.45 -2.95 1.61
C PRO A 178 3.71 -2.33 2.82
N ASN A 179 2.38 -2.46 2.89
CA ASN A 179 1.57 -2.15 4.07
C ASN A 179 0.76 -3.39 4.47
N ASP A 180 1.47 -4.47 4.78
CA ASP A 180 0.89 -5.72 5.27
C ASP A 180 0.39 -5.63 6.71
N PHE A 181 -0.69 -4.87 6.89
CA PHE A 181 -1.32 -4.54 8.18
C PHE A 181 -2.84 -4.64 8.03
N VAL A 182 -3.55 -4.98 9.11
CA VAL A 182 -5.01 -5.08 9.13
C VAL A 182 -5.58 -4.01 10.06
N ALA A 183 -5.93 -2.84 9.49
CA ALA A 183 -6.26 -1.63 10.24
C ALA A 183 -7.27 -0.69 9.54
N GLY A 184 -7.88 0.21 10.33
CA GLY A 184 -8.97 1.08 9.88
C GLY A 184 -10.33 0.36 9.78
N PRO A 185 -11.42 1.07 9.50
CA PRO A 185 -12.75 0.46 9.45
C PRO A 185 -12.98 -0.35 8.17
N ILE A 186 -13.78 -1.40 8.30
CA ILE A 186 -14.41 -2.11 7.19
C ILE A 186 -15.24 -1.13 6.34
N LEU A 187 -15.21 -1.29 5.02
CA LEU A 187 -16.06 -0.52 4.11
C LEU A 187 -17.55 -0.82 4.33
N GLU A 188 -18.32 0.22 4.66
CA GLU A 188 -19.78 0.22 4.58
C GLU A 188 -20.20 0.32 3.11
N MET A 189 -21.14 -0.52 2.65
CA MET A 189 -21.47 -0.63 1.23
C MET A 189 -22.15 0.62 0.65
N ASP A 190 -22.70 1.50 1.49
CA ASP A 190 -23.20 2.81 1.06
C ASP A 190 -22.06 3.81 0.74
N CYS A 191 -20.81 3.42 1.01
CA CYS A 191 -19.57 4.08 0.64
C CYS A 191 -18.79 3.32 -0.47
N GLN A 192 -19.38 2.28 -1.09
CA GLN A 192 -18.77 1.57 -2.22
C GLN A 192 -18.49 2.54 -3.39
N SER A 193 -17.28 2.46 -3.95
CA SER A 193 -16.84 3.24 -5.11
C SER A 193 -15.57 2.64 -5.73
N PHE A 194 -15.05 3.25 -6.81
CA PHE A 194 -13.78 2.81 -7.42
C PHE A 194 -12.53 3.00 -6.52
N ILE A 195 -12.68 3.62 -5.33
CA ILE A 195 -11.64 3.68 -4.28
C ILE A 195 -12.04 2.84 -3.04
N GLY A 196 -12.89 1.83 -3.25
CA GLY A 196 -13.37 0.91 -2.21
C GLY A 196 -14.48 0.04 -2.76
N MET A 197 -14.13 -1.09 -3.37
CA MET A 197 -15.09 -1.99 -4.03
C MET A 197 -15.62 -3.10 -3.12
N HIS A 198 -14.90 -3.45 -2.04
CA HIS A 198 -15.15 -4.65 -1.25
C HIS A 198 -15.26 -4.35 0.25
N PRO A 199 -16.00 -5.14 1.05
CA PRO A 199 -16.16 -4.97 2.50
C PRO A 199 -14.89 -5.40 3.28
N ILE A 200 -13.77 -4.73 2.99
CA ILE A 200 -12.45 -4.94 3.58
C ILE A 200 -12.03 -3.69 4.39
N PRO A 201 -11.09 -3.82 5.36
CA PRO A 201 -10.58 -2.67 6.12
C PRO A 201 -9.76 -1.69 5.25
N LEU A 202 -9.32 -0.58 5.83
CA LEU A 202 -8.55 0.45 5.12
C LEU A 202 -7.19 -0.10 4.66
N LEU A 203 -6.48 -0.75 5.59
CA LEU A 203 -5.34 -1.63 5.32
C LEU A 203 -5.82 -3.07 5.46
N HIS A 204 -5.61 -3.89 4.43
CA HIS A 204 -6.21 -5.22 4.32
C HIS A 204 -5.27 -6.39 4.64
N GLY A 205 -3.95 -6.17 4.71
CA GLY A 205 -2.99 -7.21 5.10
C GLY A 205 -3.01 -8.44 4.17
N LEU A 206 -3.24 -8.24 2.88
CA LEU A 206 -3.26 -9.27 1.85
C LEU A 206 -2.41 -8.82 0.68
N THR A 207 -1.78 -9.76 -0.01
CA THR A 207 -1.24 -9.55 -1.36
C THR A 207 -2.37 -9.40 -2.39
N VAL A 208 -2.03 -9.11 -3.66
CA VAL A 208 -3.03 -8.99 -4.73
C VAL A 208 -3.60 -10.37 -5.13
N GLY A 209 -2.78 -11.43 -5.08
CA GLY A 209 -3.19 -12.80 -5.32
C GLY A 209 -4.19 -13.32 -4.29
N GLU A 210 -3.91 -13.11 -2.99
CA GLU A 210 -4.80 -13.51 -1.90
C GLU A 210 -6.10 -12.73 -1.90
N LEU A 211 -6.05 -11.44 -2.22
CA LEU A 211 -7.27 -10.63 -2.38
C LEU A 211 -8.08 -11.09 -3.61
N ALA A 212 -7.45 -11.51 -4.70
CA ALA A 212 -8.16 -12.14 -5.82
C ALA A 212 -8.82 -13.47 -5.41
N LEU A 213 -8.14 -14.32 -4.63
CA LEU A 213 -8.71 -15.54 -4.06
C LEU A 213 -9.92 -15.24 -3.15
N MET A 214 -9.83 -14.20 -2.31
CA MET A 214 -10.94 -13.74 -1.48
C MET A 214 -12.13 -13.23 -2.31
N ILE A 215 -11.90 -12.38 -3.30
CA ILE A 215 -12.94 -11.87 -4.23
C ILE A 215 -13.66 -13.01 -4.94
N ASN A 216 -12.92 -14.04 -5.37
CA ASN A 216 -13.44 -15.19 -6.08
C ASN A 216 -14.18 -16.19 -5.16
N GLY A 217 -13.67 -16.38 -3.94
CA GLY A 217 -14.19 -17.30 -2.94
C GLY A 217 -15.47 -16.81 -2.25
N GLU A 218 -15.48 -15.54 -1.84
CA GLU A 218 -16.63 -14.86 -1.22
C GLU A 218 -17.65 -14.34 -2.27
N ARG A 219 -17.44 -14.68 -3.55
CA ARG A 219 -18.40 -14.48 -4.66
C ARG A 219 -18.76 -13.01 -4.94
N TRP A 220 -17.78 -12.12 -4.85
CA TRP A 220 -17.99 -10.66 -4.94
C TRP A 220 -18.08 -10.12 -6.38
N LEU A 221 -17.83 -10.92 -7.42
CA LEU A 221 -17.97 -10.50 -8.83
C LEU A 221 -19.45 -10.44 -9.24
N LYS A 222 -19.88 -9.42 -9.99
CA LYS A 222 -21.29 -9.24 -10.42
C LYS A 222 -21.64 -10.07 -11.67
N VAL A 223 -21.21 -11.32 -11.67
CA VAL A 223 -21.30 -12.28 -12.79
C VAL A 223 -22.06 -13.54 -12.39
N LYS A 224 -22.50 -14.36 -13.35
CA LYS A 224 -23.16 -15.64 -13.06
C LYS A 224 -22.23 -16.55 -12.25
N GLY A 225 -22.65 -16.91 -11.04
CA GLY A 225 -21.84 -17.73 -10.13
C GLY A 225 -20.76 -16.97 -9.35
N GLY A 226 -20.62 -15.66 -9.53
CA GLY A 226 -19.79 -14.78 -8.69
C GLY A 226 -18.27 -15.00 -8.75
N SER A 227 -17.76 -15.79 -9.70
CA SER A 227 -16.34 -16.17 -9.79
C SER A 227 -15.83 -16.24 -11.24
N CYS A 228 -14.56 -15.97 -11.44
CA CYS A 228 -13.79 -16.22 -12.66
C CYS A 228 -12.94 -17.49 -12.56
N ASN A 229 -12.43 -17.97 -13.69
CA ASN A 229 -11.40 -19.00 -13.75
C ASN A 229 -10.04 -18.39 -13.35
N LEU A 230 -9.74 -18.42 -12.05
CA LEU A 230 -8.59 -17.74 -11.43
C LEU A 230 -7.43 -18.71 -11.19
N VAL A 231 -6.22 -18.27 -11.55
CA VAL A 231 -4.94 -18.81 -11.06
C VAL A 231 -4.15 -17.70 -10.39
N VAL A 232 -3.39 -18.02 -9.35
CA VAL A 232 -2.39 -17.14 -8.74
C VAL A 232 -1.03 -17.78 -8.90
N ILE A 233 -0.05 -17.03 -9.40
CA ILE A 233 1.36 -17.41 -9.36
C ILE A 233 1.95 -16.76 -8.09
N PRO A 234 2.29 -17.56 -7.06
CA PRO A 234 2.69 -17.03 -5.76
C PRO A 234 4.10 -16.43 -5.80
N ILE A 235 4.37 -15.60 -4.80
CA ILE A 235 5.70 -15.07 -4.48
C ILE A 235 6.53 -16.16 -3.79
N GLU A 236 7.84 -16.18 -4.04
CA GLU A 236 8.79 -17.00 -3.30
C GLU A 236 9.63 -16.13 -2.35
N GLY A 237 10.01 -16.66 -1.18
CA GLY A 237 10.76 -15.90 -0.17
C GLY A 237 9.96 -14.83 0.59
N TRP A 238 8.64 -14.73 0.39
CA TRP A 238 7.75 -13.78 1.09
C TRP A 238 6.94 -14.42 2.21
N ARG A 239 6.70 -13.64 3.27
CA ARG A 239 5.84 -13.95 4.41
C ARG A 239 5.14 -12.67 4.89
N HIS A 240 3.99 -12.80 5.53
CA HIS A 240 3.30 -11.67 6.14
C HIS A 240 4.16 -11.02 7.23
N GLY A 241 4.13 -9.68 7.29
CA GLY A 241 4.95 -8.90 8.22
C GLY A 241 6.46 -8.84 7.93
N ASP A 242 6.95 -9.38 6.81
CA ASP A 242 8.29 -9.04 6.30
C ASP A 242 8.28 -7.68 5.57
N TYR A 243 9.44 -7.03 5.48
CA TYR A 243 9.56 -5.68 4.93
C TYR A 243 9.91 -5.72 3.45
N TYR A 244 9.09 -5.07 2.61
CA TYR A 244 9.34 -4.96 1.18
C TYR A 244 9.52 -3.49 0.76
N SER A 245 10.67 -3.19 0.16
CA SER A 245 10.96 -1.90 -0.49
C SER A 245 10.69 -2.03 -1.97
N LEU A 246 9.83 -1.17 -2.53
CA LEU A 246 9.43 -1.28 -3.92
C LEU A 246 10.59 -0.87 -4.86
N PRO A 247 10.97 -1.70 -5.86
CA PRO A 247 12.04 -1.36 -6.79
C PRO A 247 11.64 -0.26 -7.77
N VAL A 248 10.34 -0.09 -8.04
CA VAL A 248 9.78 0.96 -8.91
C VAL A 248 8.63 1.69 -8.18
N PRO A 249 8.61 3.03 -8.18
CA PRO A 249 7.48 3.82 -7.67
C PRO A 249 6.13 3.42 -8.28
N PRO A 250 5.12 3.02 -7.49
CA PRO A 250 3.83 2.54 -8.02
C PRO A 250 2.94 3.66 -8.57
N SER A 251 3.20 4.91 -8.17
CA SER A 251 2.63 6.10 -8.82
C SER A 251 3.61 7.28 -8.79
N PRO A 252 3.42 8.30 -9.66
CA PRO A 252 4.20 9.53 -9.67
C PRO A 252 4.20 10.35 -8.36
N ASN A 253 3.45 9.95 -7.33
CA ASN A 253 3.42 10.59 -6.01
C ASN A 253 3.69 9.62 -4.84
N LEU A 254 4.06 8.36 -5.08
CA LEU A 254 4.52 7.43 -4.04
C LEU A 254 5.94 7.00 -4.40
N ARG A 255 6.93 7.81 -4.01
CA ARG A 255 8.32 7.74 -4.49
C ARG A 255 9.32 7.21 -3.46
N SER A 256 8.88 7.01 -2.23
CA SER A 256 9.70 6.51 -1.12
C SER A 256 8.88 5.57 -0.23
N ASN A 257 9.58 4.72 0.51
CA ASN A 257 8.94 3.82 1.47
C ASN A 257 8.19 4.63 2.55
N ASP A 258 8.74 5.75 3.04
CA ASP A 258 8.05 6.65 3.98
C ASP A 258 6.71 7.13 3.42
N ALA A 259 6.67 7.58 2.17
CA ALA A 259 5.44 8.02 1.51
C ALA A 259 4.42 6.88 1.40
N ILE A 260 4.87 5.65 1.13
CA ILE A 260 4.02 4.44 1.10
C ILE A 260 3.47 4.09 2.49
N ARG A 261 4.30 4.16 3.55
CA ARG A 261 3.91 3.87 4.94
C ARG A 261 3.02 4.97 5.55
N LEU A 262 3.13 6.21 5.07
CA LEU A 262 2.30 7.35 5.49
C LEU A 262 1.02 7.51 4.67
N TYR A 263 0.95 6.96 3.46
CA TYR A 263 -0.19 7.04 2.54
C TYR A 263 -1.55 6.69 3.17
N PRO A 264 -1.70 5.62 4.00
CA PRO A 264 -2.99 5.24 4.59
C PRO A 264 -3.57 6.35 5.47
N SER A 265 -2.69 7.02 6.25
CA SER A 265 -3.05 8.10 7.16
C SER A 265 -3.19 9.45 6.42
N LEU A 266 -2.20 9.80 5.59
CA LEU A 266 -2.10 11.13 4.99
C LEU A 266 -3.04 11.34 3.80
N ARG A 267 -3.46 10.27 3.09
CA ARG A 267 -4.42 10.44 1.98
C ARG A 267 -5.81 10.89 2.43
N LEU A 268 -6.21 10.65 3.68
CA LEU A 268 -7.46 11.19 4.23
C LEU A 268 -7.53 12.73 4.09
N PHE A 269 -6.38 13.41 4.10
CA PHE A 269 -6.29 14.85 3.90
C PHE A 269 -6.52 15.32 2.45
N GLU A 270 -6.60 14.43 1.47
CA GLU A 270 -7.10 14.78 0.12
C GLU A 270 -8.55 15.30 0.18
N ALA A 271 -9.33 14.90 1.19
CA ALA A 271 -10.69 15.40 1.48
C ALA A 271 -10.76 16.69 2.34
N THR A 272 -9.61 17.34 2.60
CA THR A 272 -9.49 18.50 3.49
C THR A 272 -8.92 19.74 2.79
N ILE A 273 -8.85 20.86 3.50
CA ILE A 273 -8.18 22.08 3.03
C ILE A 273 -6.64 21.97 2.94
N LEU A 274 -6.01 20.90 3.46
CA LEU A 274 -4.54 20.76 3.52
C LEU A 274 -3.93 20.19 2.25
N SER A 275 -2.71 20.63 1.92
CA SER A 275 -1.87 19.98 0.91
C SER A 275 -1.08 18.84 1.55
N VAL A 276 -0.98 17.72 0.83
CA VAL A 276 -0.29 16.47 1.23
C VAL A 276 1.09 16.34 0.57
N GLY A 277 1.75 17.47 0.28
CA GLY A 277 3.04 17.50 -0.41
C GLY A 277 3.02 17.22 -1.93
N ARG A 278 1.87 16.95 -2.56
CA ARG A 278 1.79 16.85 -4.04
C ARG A 278 2.37 18.12 -4.68
N GLY A 279 3.28 17.96 -5.64
CA GLY A 279 4.02 19.06 -6.26
C GLY A 279 5.31 19.48 -5.52
N THR A 280 5.74 18.75 -4.49
CA THR A 280 7.11 18.83 -3.93
C THR A 280 7.95 17.64 -4.43
N GLU A 281 9.14 17.42 -3.85
CA GLU A 281 9.92 16.18 -4.06
C GLU A 281 9.37 14.99 -3.26
N ASN A 282 8.81 15.23 -2.08
CA ASN A 282 8.35 14.21 -1.12
C ASN A 282 6.82 14.30 -0.88
N PRO A 283 5.99 14.01 -1.90
CA PRO A 283 4.55 13.87 -1.69
C PRO A 283 4.23 12.75 -0.70
N PHE A 284 3.15 12.92 0.06
CA PHE A 284 2.71 12.02 1.15
C PHE A 284 3.72 11.79 2.28
N THR A 285 4.69 12.70 2.52
CA THR A 285 5.44 12.76 3.80
C THR A 285 5.11 13.97 4.67
N MET A 286 4.23 14.88 4.23
CA MET A 286 4.02 16.19 4.87
C MET A 286 2.58 16.68 4.78
N LEU A 287 2.18 17.53 5.72
CA LEU A 287 0.90 18.26 5.70
C LEU A 287 1.13 19.77 5.85
N GLY A 288 0.31 20.58 5.17
CA GLY A 288 0.32 22.01 5.42
C GLY A 288 -0.74 22.86 4.70
N TYR A 289 -0.88 24.09 5.18
CA TYR A 289 -1.80 25.12 4.69
C TYR A 289 -1.06 26.47 4.51
N PRO A 290 -1.45 27.36 3.58
CA PRO A 290 -0.76 28.64 3.37
C PRO A 290 -1.02 29.72 4.45
N ASP A 291 -0.76 29.37 5.71
CA ASP A 291 -0.82 30.24 6.89
C ASP A 291 0.18 29.73 7.93
N LYS A 292 1.05 30.62 8.44
CA LYS A 292 2.11 30.31 9.42
C LYS A 292 1.60 29.73 10.74
N ARG A 293 0.31 29.90 11.07
CA ARG A 293 -0.28 29.39 12.31
C ARG A 293 -0.37 27.85 12.37
N TRP A 294 -0.19 27.15 11.24
CA TRP A 294 -0.32 25.69 11.18
C TRP A 294 0.95 24.91 11.55
N GLY A 295 2.13 25.54 11.55
CA GLY A 295 3.37 24.86 11.94
C GLY A 295 4.66 25.56 11.55
N LYS A 296 5.79 24.98 11.94
CA LYS A 296 7.14 25.53 11.69
C LYS A 296 7.78 24.99 10.41
N TYR A 297 7.47 23.76 10.01
CA TYR A 297 7.92 23.22 8.73
C TYR A 297 7.18 23.94 7.60
N SER A 298 7.84 24.14 6.45
CA SER A 298 7.21 24.82 5.32
C SER A 298 7.70 24.30 3.97
N PHE A 299 6.77 24.14 3.04
CA PHE A 299 7.01 23.66 1.67
C PHE A 299 6.20 24.46 0.66
N LYS A 300 6.56 24.39 -0.62
CA LYS A 300 5.90 25.14 -1.70
C LYS A 300 5.50 24.18 -2.83
N PRO A 301 4.23 23.78 -2.93
CA PRO A 301 3.74 22.97 -4.05
C PRO A 301 3.95 23.68 -5.39
N LEU A 302 4.53 22.98 -6.36
CA LEU A 302 4.76 23.47 -7.72
C LEU A 302 4.20 22.49 -8.76
N SER A 303 3.70 23.05 -9.86
CA SER A 303 3.30 22.29 -11.05
C SER A 303 4.48 21.50 -11.62
N ARG A 304 4.35 20.17 -11.71
CA ARG A 304 5.36 19.26 -12.28
C ARG A 304 4.71 17.94 -12.74
N LYS A 305 5.43 17.11 -13.52
CA LYS A 305 4.95 15.80 -13.97
C LYS A 305 4.45 14.95 -12.78
N GLY A 306 3.25 14.38 -12.91
CA GLY A 306 2.55 13.66 -11.85
C GLY A 306 1.71 14.55 -10.91
N ALA A 307 1.82 15.88 -11.02
CA ALA A 307 1.14 16.86 -10.17
C ALA A 307 1.12 18.27 -10.81
N TYR A 308 0.53 18.44 -12.00
CA TYR A 308 0.47 19.77 -12.64
C TYR A 308 -0.44 20.78 -11.90
N ASN A 309 -1.50 20.30 -11.24
CA ASN A 309 -2.47 21.12 -10.50
C ASN A 309 -2.48 20.79 -8.99
N PRO A 310 -1.36 20.99 -8.25
CA PRO A 310 -1.29 20.62 -6.85
C PRO A 310 -2.08 21.59 -5.97
N LYS A 311 -2.64 21.09 -4.86
CA LYS A 311 -3.34 21.94 -3.89
C LYS A 311 -2.37 22.96 -3.30
N HIS A 312 -2.77 24.23 -3.30
CA HIS A 312 -1.95 25.40 -2.93
C HIS A 312 -0.73 25.66 -3.85
N ASN A 313 -0.81 25.29 -5.14
CA ASN A 313 0.19 25.61 -6.16
C ASN A 313 0.75 27.04 -6.04
N LYS A 314 2.08 27.16 -6.06
CA LYS A 314 2.88 28.40 -5.92
C LYS A 314 2.78 29.12 -4.57
N LYS A 315 1.95 28.68 -3.61
CA LYS A 315 1.89 29.24 -2.24
C LYS A 315 2.84 28.49 -1.31
N VAL A 316 3.37 29.16 -0.29
CA VAL A 316 4.13 28.49 0.78
C VAL A 316 3.12 27.97 1.80
N CYS A 317 3.11 26.65 1.98
CA CYS A 317 2.35 25.95 3.02
C CYS A 317 3.21 25.78 4.27
N TYR A 318 2.58 25.81 5.44
CA TYR A 318 3.18 25.58 6.75
C TYR A 318 2.48 24.42 7.48
N GLY A 319 3.22 23.68 8.29
CA GLY A 319 2.71 22.49 8.99
C GLY A 319 3.83 21.62 9.56
N GLU A 320 3.83 20.34 9.17
CA GLU A 320 4.59 19.25 9.78
C GLU A 320 5.12 18.27 8.71
N ASP A 321 6.29 17.69 8.97
CA ASP A 321 6.90 16.59 8.19
C ASP A 321 6.85 15.32 9.04
N PHE A 322 6.36 14.23 8.45
CA PHE A 322 6.07 12.96 9.11
C PHE A 322 7.09 11.87 8.75
N SER A 323 8.04 12.14 7.87
CA SER A 323 9.14 11.19 7.55
C SER A 323 9.93 10.73 8.78
N VAL A 324 9.97 11.57 9.83
CA VAL A 324 10.64 11.27 11.11
C VAL A 324 9.86 10.32 12.04
N ALA A 325 8.60 9.99 11.74
CA ALA A 325 7.73 9.22 12.64
C ALA A 325 6.67 8.41 11.88
N LEU A 326 7.03 7.21 11.41
CA LEU A 326 6.14 6.34 10.65
C LEU A 326 5.09 5.61 11.53
N PRO A 327 3.83 5.46 11.08
CA PRO A 327 2.80 4.73 11.82
C PRO A 327 3.17 3.26 12.06
N GLN A 328 3.31 2.87 13.33
CA GLN A 328 3.76 1.52 13.70
C GLN A 328 2.76 0.43 13.27
N GLY A 329 1.47 0.71 13.28
CA GLY A 329 0.40 -0.15 12.75
C GLY A 329 0.04 0.11 11.28
N GLY A 330 0.89 0.83 10.52
CA GLY A 330 0.61 1.26 9.13
C GLY A 330 -0.41 2.38 8.97
N PHE A 331 -1.26 2.61 9.98
CA PHE A 331 -2.28 3.67 9.99
C PHE A 331 -2.30 4.40 11.35
N ASP A 332 -2.58 5.70 11.33
CA ASP A 332 -2.69 6.56 12.53
C ASP A 332 -3.79 7.63 12.33
N LEU A 333 -4.94 7.43 12.98
CA LEU A 333 -6.06 8.39 12.98
C LEU A 333 -5.76 9.64 13.84
N SER A 334 -4.81 9.57 14.78
CA SER A 334 -4.50 10.67 15.70
C SER A 334 -3.97 11.90 14.95
N ILE A 335 -3.30 11.72 13.81
CA ILE A 335 -2.88 12.81 12.91
C ILE A 335 -4.11 13.58 12.43
N PHE A 336 -5.15 12.88 11.95
CA PHE A 336 -6.37 13.52 11.45
C PHE A 336 -7.14 14.26 12.56
N ILE A 337 -7.23 13.65 13.74
CA ILE A 337 -7.89 14.25 14.91
C ILE A 337 -7.10 15.48 15.43
N ARG A 338 -5.76 15.40 15.48
CA ARG A 338 -4.87 16.53 15.84
C ARG A 338 -5.11 17.73 14.90
N TYR A 339 -5.12 17.48 13.59
CA TYR A 339 -5.36 18.54 12.61
C TYR A 339 -6.82 19.03 12.56
N HIS A 340 -7.81 18.21 12.95
CA HIS A 340 -9.21 18.65 13.09
C HIS A 340 -9.33 19.69 14.21
N TYR A 341 -8.74 19.41 15.38
CA TYR A 341 -8.73 20.36 16.49
C TYR A 341 -7.89 21.61 16.21
N LEU A 342 -6.75 21.48 15.50
CA LEU A 342 -5.95 22.63 15.05
C LEU A 342 -6.72 23.52 14.07
N ALA A 343 -7.43 22.94 13.09
CA ALA A 343 -8.29 23.71 12.19
C ALA A 343 -9.35 24.49 12.98
N LYS A 344 -10.02 23.83 13.92
CA LYS A 344 -11.08 24.40 14.76
C LYS A 344 -10.58 25.54 15.64
N SER A 345 -9.40 25.41 16.25
CA SER A 345 -8.81 26.49 17.08
C SER A 345 -8.29 27.68 16.26
N LEU A 346 -7.96 27.47 14.98
CA LEU A 346 -7.57 28.52 14.04
C LEU A 346 -8.75 29.18 13.28
N GLY A 347 -9.98 28.69 13.48
CA GLY A 347 -11.21 29.22 12.88
C GLY A 347 -11.62 28.59 11.54
N TYR A 348 -11.07 27.42 11.19
CA TYR A 348 -11.34 26.71 9.93
C TYR A 348 -12.15 25.42 10.13
N SER A 349 -12.98 25.05 9.14
CA SER A 349 -13.34 23.65 8.93
C SER A 349 -12.18 22.94 8.24
N LEU A 350 -11.71 21.82 8.79
CA LEU A 350 -10.67 21.00 8.14
C LEU A 350 -11.20 20.36 6.85
N VAL A 351 -12.38 19.73 6.93
CA VAL A 351 -12.96 18.94 5.84
C VAL A 351 -13.73 19.86 4.90
N ASP A 352 -13.31 19.91 3.63
CA ASP A 352 -13.97 20.65 2.55
C ASP A 352 -14.69 19.73 1.56
N ARG A 353 -14.42 18.41 1.58
CA ARG A 353 -15.13 17.38 0.80
C ARG A 353 -15.55 16.20 1.68
N ARG A 354 -16.63 16.38 2.47
CA ARG A 354 -17.18 15.34 3.38
C ARG A 354 -17.29 13.97 2.69
N ARG A 355 -17.96 13.90 1.53
CA ARG A 355 -18.16 12.64 0.81
C ARG A 355 -16.85 11.99 0.36
N THR A 356 -15.82 12.76 0.01
CA THR A 356 -14.49 12.21 -0.31
C THR A 356 -13.83 11.61 0.93
N PHE A 357 -14.01 12.19 2.12
CA PHE A 357 -13.53 11.59 3.37
C PHE A 357 -14.25 10.26 3.65
N GLU A 358 -15.58 10.25 3.57
CA GLU A 358 -16.41 9.03 3.76
C GLU A 358 -15.98 7.88 2.84
N LEU A 359 -15.75 8.16 1.55
CA LEU A 359 -15.32 7.16 0.57
C LEU A 359 -13.88 6.66 0.82
N LEU A 360 -12.97 7.53 1.29
CA LEU A 360 -11.60 7.13 1.64
C LEU A 360 -11.56 6.29 2.91
N ILE A 361 -12.14 6.79 4.02
CA ILE A 361 -12.16 6.07 5.30
C ILE A 361 -13.03 4.81 5.23
N GLY A 362 -14.07 4.82 4.40
CA GLY A 362 -14.96 3.69 4.12
C GLY A 362 -16.26 3.69 4.90
N ASN A 363 -16.56 4.70 5.72
CA ASN A 363 -17.82 4.83 6.43
C ASN A 363 -18.19 6.29 6.71
N LYS A 364 -19.44 6.51 7.12
CA LYS A 364 -19.91 7.83 7.60
C LYS A 364 -19.59 8.05 9.08
N LYS A 365 -19.60 6.98 9.87
CA LYS A 365 -19.49 7.01 11.34
C LYS A 365 -18.22 7.69 11.83
N THR A 366 -17.07 7.41 11.22
CA THR A 366 -15.77 7.91 11.71
C THR A 366 -15.70 9.44 11.72
N LEU A 367 -16.21 10.13 10.70
CA LEU A 367 -16.19 11.59 10.69
C LEU A 367 -17.14 12.17 11.75
N LEU A 368 -18.32 11.58 11.90
CA LEU A 368 -19.30 12.00 12.91
C LEU A 368 -18.75 11.82 14.33
N ASP A 369 -18.01 10.74 14.60
CA ASP A 369 -17.36 10.51 15.89
C ASP A 369 -16.26 11.54 16.18
N ILE A 370 -15.47 11.93 15.18
CA ILE A 370 -14.45 12.98 15.28
C ILE A 370 -15.10 14.35 15.55
N GLU A 371 -16.18 14.67 14.84
CA GLU A 371 -16.93 15.92 15.02
C GLU A 371 -17.65 16.00 16.38
N GLN A 372 -18.05 14.84 16.94
CA GLN A 372 -18.54 14.67 18.31
C GLN A 372 -17.41 14.69 19.37
N GLY A 373 -16.14 14.74 18.96
CA GLY A 373 -14.99 14.84 19.86
C GLY A 373 -14.59 13.53 20.55
N LYS A 374 -14.94 12.36 20.01
CA LYS A 374 -14.54 11.06 20.57
C LYS A 374 -13.03 10.85 20.43
N SER A 375 -12.45 10.11 21.38
CA SER A 375 -11.03 9.77 21.38
C SER A 375 -10.69 8.76 20.28
N VAL A 376 -9.42 8.74 19.84
CA VAL A 376 -8.86 7.76 18.89
C VAL A 376 -9.27 6.33 19.29
N ALA A 377 -8.96 5.94 20.53
CA ALA A 377 -9.31 4.62 21.07
C ALA A 377 -10.82 4.31 21.07
N SER A 378 -11.69 5.30 21.34
CA SER A 378 -13.15 5.11 21.27
C SER A 378 -13.67 4.90 19.84
N ILE A 379 -12.93 5.39 18.84
CA ILE A 379 -13.27 5.21 17.43
C ILE A 379 -12.74 3.85 16.95
N GLU A 380 -11.49 3.52 17.28
CA GLU A 380 -10.83 2.27 16.88
C GLU A 380 -11.45 1.03 17.53
N GLU A 381 -11.83 1.08 18.81
CA GLU A 381 -12.59 0.00 19.46
C GLU A 381 -13.93 -0.25 18.75
N SER A 382 -14.53 0.77 18.12
CA SER A 382 -15.77 0.60 17.34
C SER A 382 -15.57 -0.07 15.97
N TRP A 383 -14.33 -0.25 15.52
CA TRP A 383 -13.99 -0.98 14.30
C TRP A 383 -13.64 -2.46 14.57
N LYS A 384 -13.24 -2.76 15.81
CA LYS A 384 -12.72 -4.06 16.27
C LYS A 384 -13.57 -5.26 15.90
N THR A 385 -14.88 -5.22 16.14
CA THR A 385 -15.81 -6.31 15.77
C THR A 385 -15.79 -6.62 14.27
N GLY A 386 -15.64 -5.59 13.43
CA GLY A 386 -15.49 -5.74 11.98
C GLY A 386 -14.12 -6.29 11.60
N LEU A 387 -13.05 -5.79 12.23
CA LEU A 387 -11.67 -6.26 12.03
C LEU A 387 -11.48 -7.72 12.46
N ASP A 388 -12.05 -8.14 13.58
CA ASP A 388 -11.96 -9.52 14.08
C ASP A 388 -12.80 -10.50 13.24
N SER A 389 -13.89 -10.02 12.64
CA SER A 389 -14.65 -10.76 11.63
C SER A 389 -13.86 -10.88 10.32
N TYR A 390 -13.22 -9.79 9.88
CA TYR A 390 -12.38 -9.78 8.69
C TYR A 390 -11.13 -10.65 8.84
N LYS A 391 -10.45 -10.67 9.99
CA LYS A 391 -9.30 -11.57 10.24
C LYS A 391 -9.66 -13.05 10.08
N LYS A 392 -10.85 -13.46 10.53
CA LYS A 392 -11.39 -14.82 10.34
C LYS A 392 -11.73 -15.11 8.87
N LEU A 393 -12.09 -14.09 8.09
CA LEU A 393 -12.33 -14.18 6.66
C LEU A 393 -11.02 -14.31 5.88
N ARG A 394 -10.07 -13.42 6.17
CA ARG A 394 -8.69 -13.37 5.67
C ARG A 394 -8.00 -14.72 5.78
N ALA A 395 -8.06 -15.36 6.95
CA ALA A 395 -7.44 -16.65 7.23
C ALA A 395 -7.88 -17.82 6.30
N LYS A 396 -8.97 -17.69 5.52
CA LYS A 396 -9.34 -18.68 4.48
C LYS A 396 -8.51 -18.57 3.19
N TYR A 397 -7.87 -17.41 2.97
CA TYR A 397 -7.30 -16.98 1.69
C TYR A 397 -5.82 -16.66 1.75
N ILE A 398 -5.20 -16.81 2.92
CA ILE A 398 -3.75 -16.68 3.11
C ILE A 398 -3.02 -17.83 2.42
N ILE A 399 -1.98 -17.51 1.66
CA ILE A 399 -1.11 -18.47 0.98
C ILE A 399 0.37 -18.35 1.37
N TYR A 400 0.72 -17.35 2.20
CA TYR A 400 2.06 -17.13 2.75
C TYR A 400 2.08 -17.37 4.27
N GLU A 401 3.25 -17.66 4.84
CA GLU A 401 3.38 -17.82 6.29
C GLU A 401 3.20 -16.46 7.02
N GLU A 402 2.75 -16.50 8.27
CA GLU A 402 2.76 -15.36 9.19
C GLU A 402 4.03 -15.40 10.06
N LYS A 403 4.49 -14.23 10.53
CA LYS A 403 5.80 -14.03 11.19
C LYS A 403 5.72 -13.87 12.71
#